data_AF-X1FR22-F1
#
_entry.id   AF-X1FR22-F1
#
_cell.length_a   1.000
_cell.length_b   1.000
_cell.length_c   1.000
_cell.angle_alpha   90.00
_cell.angle_beta   90.00
_cell.angle_gamma   90.00
#
_symmetry.space_group_name_H-M   'P 1'
#
loop_
_entity.id
_entity.type
_entity.pdbx_description
1 polymer ?
#
loop_
_entity_poly.entity_id
_entity_poly.type
_entity_poly.pdbx_seq_one_letter_code
_entity_poly.pdbx_strand_id
1 'polypeptide(L)' 'MKITQISVKRPVTTFMFFLAIVLLGFVSLRQLSVDLLPDISYPRISIVTQYSGVSPMEIETLVTAHLEAAVSQIPGLRR' A
#
# COMPACT_ATOMS: atom_id res chain seq x y z
N MET A 1 32.10 -34.53 4.57
CA MET A 1 30.94 -33.62 4.65
C MET A 1 29.67 -34.39 4.32
N LYS A 2 28.78 -34.63 5.30
CA LYS A 2 27.57 -35.47 5.13
C LYS A 2 26.60 -34.94 4.08
N ILE A 3 26.49 -33.62 3.95
CA ILE A 3 25.58 -32.93 3.03
C ILE A 3 25.97 -33.23 1.57
N THR A 4 27.25 -33.07 1.23
CA THR A 4 27.80 -33.39 -0.10
C THR A 4 27.63 -34.87 -0.44
N GLN A 5 27.85 -35.76 0.53
CA GLN A 5 27.79 -37.20 0.30
C GLN A 5 26.35 -37.68 0.04
N ILE A 6 25.35 -37.06 0.66
CA ILE A 6 23.92 -37.32 0.41
C ILE A 6 23.50 -36.79 -0.96
N SER A 7 23.93 -35.58 -1.32
CA SER A 7 23.60 -34.96 -2.61
C SER A 7 24.16 -35.75 -3.80
N VAL A 8 25.35 -36.33 -3.66
CA VAL A 8 26.01 -37.15 -4.71
C VAL A 8 25.45 -38.57 -4.77
N LYS A 9 25.04 -39.18 -3.64
CA LYS A 9 24.43 -40.53 -3.62
C LYS A 9 23.03 -40.58 -4.20
N ARG A 10 22.27 -39.48 -4.15
CA ARG A 10 20.90 -39.40 -4.69
C ARG A 10 20.76 -38.22 -5.66
N PRO A 11 21.41 -38.30 -6.84
CA PRO A 11 21.44 -37.19 -7.79
C PRO A 11 20.04 -36.83 -8.32
N VAL A 12 19.15 -37.83 -8.48
CA VAL A 12 17.77 -37.62 -8.93
C VAL A 12 16.95 -36.83 -7.91
N THR A 13 17.03 -37.16 -6.62
CA THR A 13 16.30 -36.44 -5.56
C THR A 13 16.78 -34.99 -5.45
N THR A 14 18.10 -34.77 -5.51
CA THR A 14 18.67 -33.42 -5.50
C THR A 14 18.19 -32.61 -6.69
N PHE A 15 18.20 -33.20 -7.90
CA PHE A 15 17.71 -32.52 -9.10
C PHE A 15 16.22 -32.18 -9.03
N MET A 16 15.37 -33.12 -8.59
CA MET A 16 13.94 -32.86 -8.40
C MET A 16 13.67 -31.74 -7.40
N PHE A 17 14.44 -31.67 -6.31
CA PHE A 17 14.32 -30.62 -5.30
C PHE A 17 14.65 -29.24 -5.87
N PHE A 18 15.78 -29.11 -6.59
CA PHE A 18 16.13 -27.86 -7.25
C PHE A 18 15.15 -27.50 -8.37
N LEU A 19 14.65 -28.48 -9.13
CA LEU A 19 13.63 -28.26 -10.14
C LEU A 19 12.34 -27.71 -9.54
N ALA A 20 11.90 -28.25 -8.40
CA ALA A 20 10.74 -27.75 -7.67
C ALA A 20 10.94 -26.30 -7.22
N ILE A 21 12.13 -25.95 -6.70
CA ILE A 21 12.48 -24.57 -6.32
C ILE A 21 12.44 -23.64 -7.54
N VAL A 22 13.02 -24.04 -8.67
CA VAL A 22 13.03 -23.25 -9.91
C VAL A 22 11.61 -23.02 -10.43
N LEU A 23 10.77 -24.05 -10.42
CA LEU A 23 9.36 -23.93 -10.83
C LEU A 23 8.57 -23.00 -9.91
N LEU A 24 8.73 -23.14 -8.59
CA LEU A 24 8.12 -22.23 -7.63
C LEU A 24 8.59 -20.78 -7.83
N GLY A 25 9.91 -20.59 -8.02
CA GLY A 25 10.48 -19.28 -8.31
C GLY A 25 9.92 -18.67 -9.59
N PHE A 26 9.81 -19.46 -10.66
CA PHE A 26 9.26 -19.00 -11.94
C PHE A 26 7.78 -18.59 -11.83
N VAL A 27 6.97 -19.39 -11.13
CA VAL A 27 5.57 -19.08 -10.87
C VAL A 27 5.43 -17.82 -9.99
N SER A 28 6.26 -17.69 -8.96
CA SER A 28 6.28 -16.52 -8.08
C SER A 28 6.70 -15.24 -8.82
N LEU A 29 7.67 -15.33 -9.72
CA LEU A 29 8.11 -14.21 -10.56
C LEU A 29 7.00 -13.74 -11.50
N ARG A 30 6.20 -14.67 -12.05
CA ARG A 30 5.06 -14.32 -12.92
C ARG A 30 3.85 -13.78 -12.18
N GLN A 31 3.60 -14.22 -10.95
CA GLN A 31 2.49 -13.73 -10.13
C GLN A 31 2.79 -12.41 -9.42
N LEU A 32 4.04 -11.93 -9.47
CA LEU A 32 4.37 -10.64 -8.91
C LEU A 32 3.64 -9.56 -9.71
N SER A 33 2.60 -9.00 -9.09
CA SER A 33 1.84 -7.88 -9.65
C SER A 33 2.75 -6.67 -9.62
N VAL A 34 3.34 -6.35 -10.78
CA VAL A 34 4.12 -5.13 -10.96
C VAL A 34 3.13 -4.01 -11.16
N ASP A 35 2.87 -3.29 -10.07
CA ASP A 35 2.05 -2.11 -10.14
C ASP A 35 2.91 -0.92 -10.60
N LEU A 36 2.55 -0.34 -11.76
CA LEU A 36 3.25 0.82 -12.33
C LEU A 36 2.90 2.10 -11.58
N LEU A 37 1.74 2.11 -10.93
CA LEU A 37 1.24 3.17 -10.09
C LEU A 37 0.91 2.52 -8.76
N PRO A 38 1.90 2.26 -7.89
CA PRO A 38 1.57 1.89 -6.52
C PRO A 38 0.58 2.94 -6.02
N ASP A 39 -0.58 2.50 -5.52
CA ASP A 39 -1.57 3.40 -4.94
C ASP A 39 -0.92 4.11 -3.75
N ILE A 40 -0.25 5.24 -4.02
CA ILE A 40 0.24 6.15 -3.00
C ILE A 40 -0.99 6.88 -2.49
N SER A 41 -1.79 6.16 -1.71
CA SER A 41 -2.93 6.73 -1.01
C SER A 41 -2.38 7.62 0.10
N TYR A 42 -2.00 8.85 -0.26
CA TYR A 42 -1.81 9.90 0.72
C TYR A 42 -3.17 10.08 1.41
N PRO A 43 -3.28 9.85 2.73
CA PRO A 43 -4.56 9.93 3.42
C PRO A 43 -5.03 11.38 3.44
N ARG A 44 -5.80 11.77 2.42
CA ARG A 44 -6.42 13.09 2.28
C ARG A 44 -7.92 12.91 2.42
N ILE A 45 -8.50 13.66 3.34
CA ILE A 45 -9.95 13.74 3.54
C ILE A 45 -10.40 15.08 2.97
N SER A 46 -11.35 15.07 2.04
CA SER A 46 -11.96 16.27 1.49
C SER A 46 -13.35 16.46 2.08
N ILE A 47 -13.57 17.60 2.73
CA ILE A 47 -14.86 17.98 3.31
C ILE A 47 -15.46 19.04 2.38
N VAL A 48 -16.61 18.73 1.77
CA VAL A 48 -17.33 19.65 0.89
C VAL A 48 -18.63 20.05 1.57
N THR A 49 -18.78 21.34 1.86
CA THR A 49 -20.00 21.92 2.43
C THR A 49 -20.65 22.83 1.40
N GLN A 50 -21.97 22.71 1.23
CA GLN A 50 -22.75 23.54 0.32
C GLN A 50 -23.74 24.35 1.15
N TYR A 51 -23.66 25.68 1.03
CA TYR A 51 -24.60 26.60 1.67
C TYR A 51 -24.99 27.69 0.68
N SER A 52 -26.21 27.61 0.14
CA SER A 52 -26.69 28.49 -0.93
C SER A 52 -27.30 29.78 -0.39
N GLY A 53 -27.10 30.88 -1.11
CA GLY A 53 -27.77 32.16 -0.81
C GLY A 53 -27.03 33.04 0.20
N VAL A 54 -25.77 32.74 0.50
CA VAL A 54 -24.96 33.45 1.51
C VAL A 54 -23.66 33.94 0.86
N SER A 55 -23.19 35.11 1.29
CA SER A 55 -21.99 35.70 0.71
C SER A 55 -20.75 34.82 1.00
N PRO A 56 -19.74 34.78 0.12
CA PRO A 56 -18.54 33.98 0.37
C PRO A 56 -17.85 34.29 1.71
N MET A 57 -17.90 35.55 2.14
CA MET A 57 -17.30 36.02 3.39
C MET A 57 -18.04 35.51 4.64
N GLU A 58 -19.37 35.42 4.55
CA GLU A 58 -20.19 34.81 5.61
C GLU A 58 -20.03 33.28 5.64
N ILE A 59 -19.88 32.62 4.48
CA ILE A 59 -19.60 31.16 4.42
C ILE A 59 -18.26 30.84 5.10
N GLU A 60 -17.22 31.65 4.85
CA GLU A 60 -15.92 31.47 5.49
C GLU A 60 -16.02 31.57 7.02
N THR A 61 -16.71 32.59 7.52
CA THR A 61 -16.78 32.87 8.96
C THR A 61 -17.71 31.91 9.68
N LEU A 62 -18.89 31.62 9.11
CA LEU A 62 -19.92 30.81 9.77
C LEU A 62 -19.67 29.31 9.62
N VAL A 63 -19.15 28.87 8.48
CA VAL A 63 -19.00 27.43 8.17
C VAL A 63 -17.54 27.03 8.20
N THR A 64 -16.69 27.61 7.34
CA THR A 64 -15.31 27.15 7.16
C THR A 64 -14.46 27.30 8.44
N ALA A 65 -14.53 28.44 9.12
CA ALA A 65 -13.75 28.71 10.33
C ALA A 65 -14.13 27.78 11.50
N HIS A 66 -15.42 27.49 11.67
CA HIS A 66 -15.90 26.56 12.69
C HIS A 66 -15.47 25.12 12.39
N LEU A 67 -15.52 24.72 11.12
CA LEU A 67 -15.13 23.38 10.68
C LEU A 67 -13.61 23.19 10.81
N GLU A 68 -12.82 24.21 10.46
CA GLU A 68 -11.38 24.19 10.64
C GLU A 68 -10.98 24.13 12.12
N ALA A 69 -11.65 24.88 12.99
CA ALA A 69 -11.40 24.83 14.43
C ALA A 69 -11.70 23.44 15.03
N ALA A 70 -12.75 22.77 14.56
CA ALA A 70 -13.11 21.41 14.99
C ALA A 70 -12.10 20.36 14.48
N VAL A 71 -11.65 20.46 13.23
CA VAL A 71 -10.70 19.52 12.62
C VAL A 71 -9.27 19.73 13.13
N SER A 72 -8.90 20.96 13.49
CA SER A 72 -7.58 21.30 14.04
C SER A 72 -7.29 20.69 15.41
N GLN A 73 -8.31 20.16 16.09
CA GLN A 73 -8.14 19.44 17.36
C GLN A 73 -7.61 18.01 17.19
N ILE A 74 -7.55 17.49 15.95
CA ILE A 74 -7.08 16.13 15.66
C ILE A 74 -5.54 16.12 15.63
N PRO A 75 -4.87 15.43 16.56
CA PRO A 75 -3.41 15.37 16.59
C PRO A 75 -2.86 14.62 15.36
N GLY A 76 -1.90 15.23 14.67
CA GLY A 76 -1.23 14.64 13.50
C GLY A 76 -1.72 15.13 12.15
N LEU A 77 -2.70 16.04 12.11
CA LEU A 77 -3.16 16.67 10.87
C LEU A 77 -2.11 17.68 10.36
N ARG A 78 -1.70 17.55 9.08
CA ARG A 78 -0.92 18.58 8.37
C ARG A 78 -1.83 19.25 7.34
N ARG A 79 -1.85 20.57 7.30
CA ARG A 79 -2.53 21.38 6.26
C ARG A 79 -1.94 21.08 4.88
#